data_AF-A0A844MGT9-F1
#
_entry.id   AF-A0A844MGT9-F1
#
_cell.length_a   1.000
_cell.length_b   1.000
_cell.length_c   1.000
_cell.angle_alpha   90.00
_cell.angle_beta   90.00
_cell.angle_gamma   90.00
#
_symmetry.space_group_name_H-M   'P 1'
#
loop_
_entity.id
_entity.type
_entity.pdbx_description
1 polymer ?
#
loop_
_entity_poly.entity_id
_entity_poly.type
_entity_poly.pdbx_seq_one_letter_code
_entity_poly.pdbx_strand_id
1 'polypeptide(L)' 'MSLIYGLVGFVTGDNESLPTLLHELRQLAHCMGYQTVSGMFPQNSFILNSLAKAGYQKVESEELWLYEW' A
#
# COMPACT_ATOMS: atom_id res chain seq x y z
N MET A 1 3.45 17.36 -13.21
CA MET A 1 2.81 16.13 -12.70
C MET A 1 3.69 14.97 -13.13
N SER A 2 4.47 14.40 -12.21
CA SER A 2 5.34 13.26 -12.52
C SER A 2 4.72 12.02 -11.89
N LEU A 3 4.29 11.09 -12.73
CA LEU A 3 3.87 9.74 -12.34
C LEU A 3 5.13 8.92 -12.06
N ILE A 4 5.33 8.53 -10.81
CA ILE A 4 6.39 7.59 -10.43
C ILE A 4 5.86 6.18 -10.72
N TYR A 5 6.38 5.56 -11.78
CA TYR A 5 6.21 4.12 -12.00
C TYR A 5 7.18 3.38 -11.07
N GLY A 6 6.68 2.97 -9.89
CA GLY A 6 7.43 2.18 -8.93
C GLY A 6 7.66 0.76 -9.43
N LEU A 7 8.90 0.29 -9.33
CA LEU A 7 9.38 -1.05 -9.68
C LEU A 7 8.47 -2.14 -9.07
N VAL A 8 7.98 -3.08 -9.88
CA VAL A 8 7.35 -4.31 -9.38
C VAL A 8 8.48 -5.23 -8.89
N GLY A 9 8.87 -5.07 -7.63
CA GLY A 9 9.80 -5.97 -6.94
C GLY A 9 9.06 -7.24 -6.50
N PHE A 10 9.63 -8.41 -6.80
CA PHE A 10 9.16 -9.68 -6.24
C PHE A 10 9.80 -9.86 -4.85
N VAL A 11 8.99 -9.73 -3.80
CA VAL A 11 9.39 -10.13 -2.45
C VAL A 11 9.09 -11.62 -2.30
N THR A 12 10.12 -12.46 -2.28
CA THR A 12 10.00 -13.83 -1.75
C THR A 12 9.75 -13.71 -0.25
N GLY A 13 8.47 -13.59 0.10
CA GLY A 13 8.05 -13.18 1.41
C GLY A 13 7.21 -14.25 2.11
N ASP A 14 7.42 -14.38 3.41
CA ASP A 14 6.45 -15.00 4.30
C ASP A 14 5.18 -14.12 4.42
N ASN A 15 4.19 -14.58 5.20
CA ASN A 15 2.91 -13.87 5.36
C ASN A 15 3.03 -12.45 5.94
N GLU A 16 4.19 -12.06 6.49
CA GLU A 16 4.42 -10.73 7.05
C GLU A 16 5.12 -9.77 6.07
N SER A 17 5.69 -10.32 5.00
CA SER A 17 6.48 -9.54 4.05
C SER A 17 5.67 -8.50 3.27
N LEU A 18 4.43 -8.82 2.86
CA LEU A 18 3.58 -7.85 2.15
C LEU A 18 3.12 -6.70 3.07
N PRO A 19 2.59 -6.95 4.29
CA PRO A 19 2.32 -5.88 5.26
C PRO A 19 3.55 -4.99 5.54
N THR A 20 4.73 -5.60 5.71
CA THR A 20 5.98 -4.84 5.94
C THR A 20 6.34 -3.99 4.72
N LEU A 21 6.28 -4.52 3.50
CA LEU A 21 6.55 -3.77 2.29
C LEU A 21 5.60 -2.56 2.13
N LEU A 22 4.30 -2.77 2.37
CA LEU A 22 3.29 -1.70 2.32
C LEU A 22 3.58 -0.63 3.37
N HIS A 23 4.01 -1.03 4.57
CA HIS A 23 4.43 -0.10 5.61
C HIS A 23 5.67 0.70 5.18
N GLU A 24 6.70 0.07 4.63
CA GLU A 24 7.91 0.76 4.19
C GLU A 24 7.61 1.73 3.04
N LEU A 25 6.72 1.34 2.11
CA LEU A 25 6.31 2.17 0.99
C LEU A 25 5.63 3.46 1.44
N ARG A 26 4.74 3.40 2.44
CA ARG A 26 4.14 4.63 3.02
C ARG A 26 5.19 5.49 3.74
N GLN A 27 6.12 4.89 4.49
CA GLN A 27 7.21 5.65 5.15
C GLN A 27 8.08 6.37 4.11
N LEU A 28 8.44 5.69 3.02
CA LEU A 28 9.19 6.28 1.93
C LEU A 28 8.44 7.45 1.29
N ALA A 29 7.14 7.27 1.00
CA ALA A 29 6.30 8.34 0.47
C ALA A 29 6.26 9.55 1.42
N HIS A 30 6.18 9.30 2.74
CA HIS A 30 6.24 10.38 3.74
C HIS A 30 7.56 11.15 3.69
N CYS A 31 8.69 10.44 3.65
CA CYS A 31 10.02 11.04 3.55
C CYS A 31 10.18 11.87 2.26
N MET A 32 9.43 11.53 1.21
CA MET A 32 9.38 12.29 -0.04
C MET A 32 8.39 13.48 -0.01
N GLY A 33 7.70 13.71 1.11
CA GLY A 33 6.77 14.81 1.30
C GLY A 33 5.32 14.51 0.91
N TYR A 34 4.99 13.26 0.58
CA TYR A 34 3.61 12.85 0.32
C TYR A 34 2.85 12.63 1.63
N GLN A 35 1.60 13.08 1.68
CA GLN A 35 0.69 12.89 2.82
C GLN A 35 -0.23 11.67 2.68
N THR A 36 -0.40 11.21 1.44
CA THR A 36 -1.32 10.14 1.08
C THR A 36 -0.63 9.13 0.19
N VAL A 37 -0.89 7.84 0.43
CA VAL A 37 -0.55 6.74 -0.48
C VAL A 37 -1.83 5.99 -0.81
N SER A 38 -2.16 5.86 -2.09
CA SER A 38 -3.34 5.15 -2.52
C SER A 38 -3.05 4.17 -3.66
N GLY A 39 -3.91 3.16 -3.80
CA GLY A 39 -3.78 2.15 -4.83
C GLY A 39 -5.01 1.25 -4.94
N MET A 40 -5.18 0.66 -6.12
CA MET A 40 -6.16 -0.41 -6.36
C MET A 40 -5.45 -1.75 -6.20
N PHE A 41 -6.07 -2.67 -5.45
CA PHE A 41 -5.48 -3.96 -5.12
C PHE A 41 -6.44 -5.11 -5.44
N PRO A 42 -5.94 -6.31 -5.79
CA PRO A 42 -6.80 -7.45 -6.02
C PRO A 42 -7.65 -7.79 -4.79
N GLN A 43 -8.92 -8.14 -5.02
CA GLN A 43 -9.90 -8.49 -3.98
C GLN A 43 -9.67 -9.92 -3.43
N ASN A 44 -8.44 -10.21 -3.01
CA ASN A 44 -8.07 -11.46 -2.35
C ASN A 44 -7.93 -11.20 -0.84
N SER A 45 -8.55 -12.05 0.00
CA SER A 45 -8.53 -11.91 1.46
C SER A 45 -7.13 -11.76 2.05
N PHE A 46 -6.11 -12.43 1.49
CA PHE A 46 -4.71 -12.26 1.91
C PHE A 46 -4.21 -10.82 1.72
N ILE A 47 -4.47 -10.23 0.55
CA ILE A 47 -4.06 -8.86 0.23
C ILE A 47 -4.86 -7.86 1.08
N LEU A 48 -6.17 -8.04 1.20
CA LEU A 48 -7.02 -7.14 1.99
C LEU A 48 -6.62 -7.14 3.47
N ASN A 49 -6.31 -8.32 4.03
CA ASN A 49 -5.78 -8.43 5.39
C ASN A 49 -4.41 -7.75 5.54
N SER A 50 -3.56 -7.85 4.52
CA SER A 50 -2.24 -7.21 4.52
C SER A 50 -2.34 -5.68 4.47
N LEU A 51 -3.26 -5.15 3.67
CA LEU A 51 -3.57 -3.72 3.61
C LEU A 51 -4.06 -3.21 4.96
N ALA A 52 -5.01 -3.92 5.58
CA ALA A 52 -5.52 -3.55 6.91
C ALA A 52 -4.40 -3.58 7.97
N LYS A 53 -3.53 -4.60 7.97
CA LYS A 53 -2.36 -4.68 8.86
C LYS A 53 -1.39 -3.51 8.65
N ALA A 54 -1.21 -3.06 7.40
CA ALA A 54 -0.37 -1.92 7.06
C ALA A 54 -1.04 -0.56 7.34
N GLY A 55 -2.28 -0.55 7.83
CA GLY A 55 -3.03 0.64 8.21
C GLY A 55 -3.81 1.31 7.07
N TYR A 56 -3.90 0.67 5.89
CA TYR A 56 -4.70 1.18 4.78
C TYR A 56 -6.19 1.03 5.08
N GLN A 57 -6.96 2.01 4.61
CA GLN A 57 -8.41 2.06 4.71
C GLN A 57 -9.03 1.94 3.32
N LYS A 58 -10.17 1.25 3.24
CA LYS A 58 -10.95 1.16 2.01
C LYS A 58 -11.82 2.41 1.88
N VAL A 59 -11.79 3.05 0.72
CA VAL A 59 -12.73 4.12 0.40
C VAL A 59 -14.06 3.48 0.02
N GLU A 60 -15.14 3.76 0.75
CA GLU A 60 -16.43 3.09 0.54
C GLU A 60 -17.02 3.28 -0.87
N SER A 61 -16.69 4.40 -1.52
CA SER A 61 -17.18 4.74 -2.85
C SER A 61 -16.36 4.17 -4.01
N GLU A 62 -15.19 3.57 -3.76
CA GLU A 62 -14.25 3.15 -4.82
C GLU A 62 -13.59 1.80 -4.49
N GLU A 63 -13.09 1.08 -5.49
CA GLU A 63 -12.19 -0.08 -5.26
C GLU A 63 -10.76 0.35 -4.85
N LEU A 64 -10.67 1.52 -4.21
CA LEU A 64 -9.44 2.20 -3.84
C LEU A 64 -9.14 1.98 -2.36
N TRP A 65 -7.88 1.69 -2.07
CA TRP A 65 -7.34 1.68 -0.73
C TRP A 65 -6.38 2.84 -0.56
N LEU A 66 -6.43 3.52 0.58
CA LEU A 66 -5.55 4.63 0.88
C LEU A 66 -5.03 4.59 2.30
N TYR A 67 -3.88 5.22 2.46
CA TYR A 67 -3.27 5.53 3.73
C TYR A 67 -3.04 7.04 3.78
N GLU A 68 -3.52 7.69 4.83
CA GLU A 68 -3.31 9.12 5.14
C GLU A 68 -2.66 9.25 6.53
N TRP A 69 -1.66 10.14 6.65
CA TRP A 69 -0.99 10.40 7.93
C TRP A 69 -1.86 11.21 8.90
#